data_AF-A0A0Q6XUA4-F1
#
_entry.id   AF-A0A0Q6XUA4-F1
#
_cell.length_a   1.000
_cell.length_b   1.000
_cell.length_c   1.000
_cell.angle_alpha   90.00
_cell.angle_beta   90.00
_cell.angle_gamma   90.00
#
_symmetry.space_group_name_H-M   'P 1'
#
loop_
_entity.id
_entity.type
_entity.pdbx_description
1 polymer ?
#
loop_
_entity_poly.entity_id
_entity_poly.type
_entity_poly.pdbx_seq_one_letter_code
_entity_poly.pdbx_strand_id
1 'polypeptide(L)'
;MSTLNQPIGQVNTPFWPARILVGRYLSGGAISIELVSEEDPLDALVFSTNLVPSGARLAPDEFNVKSWSENEPFVTPLLATGLFEDTGRRVRCGFVESPIWRVKAPAHVPSATTARAKAHATKLAVLIADAETEAARGCGQSDVLYETRVQAAYASILDRAPEAERAETEAALRKRGFDPDFVPYEAGEGECSLTGIYMDCCPCGRHL
;
A
#
# COMPACT_ATOMS: atom_id res chain seq x y z
N MET A 1 2.84 4.93 5.57
CA MET A 1 1.70 4.10 6.00
C MET A 1 2.17 2.71 6.38
N SER A 2 1.71 2.18 7.52
CA SER A 2 1.96 0.83 8.01
C SER A 2 0.68 -0.03 7.98
N THR A 3 0.81 -1.32 8.31
CA THR A 3 -0.34 -2.17 8.65
C THR A 3 -1.07 -1.64 9.90
N LEU A 4 -2.23 -2.24 10.23
CA LEU A 4 -2.82 -2.01 11.55
C LEU A 4 -1.79 -2.41 12.61
N ASN A 5 -1.43 -1.48 13.48
CA ASN A 5 -0.44 -1.72 14.52
C ASN A 5 -1.14 -2.38 15.73
N GLN A 6 -0.64 -3.52 16.18
CA GLN A 6 -1.18 -4.27 17.31
C GLN A 6 -0.46 -3.88 18.62
N PRO A 7 -1.16 -3.73 19.75
CA PRO A 7 -0.52 -3.45 21.02
C PRO A 7 0.23 -4.68 21.54
N ILE A 8 1.48 -4.48 21.98
CA ILE A 8 2.34 -5.55 22.53
C ILE A 8 2.76 -5.30 23.98
N GLY A 9 2.43 -4.14 24.53
CA GLY A 9 2.80 -3.73 25.88
C GLY A 9 2.62 -2.24 26.12
N GLN A 10 3.09 -1.79 27.27
CA GLN A 10 3.06 -0.40 27.72
C GLN A 10 4.46 0.03 28.16
N VAL A 11 4.71 1.34 28.13
CA VAL A 11 5.95 1.95 28.63
C VAL A 11 5.62 3.27 29.31
N ASN A 12 6.20 3.47 30.49
CA ASN A 12 6.22 4.79 31.12
C ASN A 12 7.38 5.57 30.52
N THR A 13 7.06 6.64 29.81
CA THR A 13 8.07 7.49 29.19
C THR A 13 8.28 8.75 30.02
N PRO A 14 9.25 9.62 29.66
CA PRO A 14 9.44 10.89 30.34
C PRO A 14 8.26 11.87 30.24
N PHE A 15 7.34 11.67 29.29
CA PHE A 15 6.26 12.63 29.00
C PHE A 15 4.87 12.09 29.34
N TRP A 16 4.59 10.85 28.92
CA TRP A 16 3.31 10.17 29.18
C TRP A 16 3.48 8.65 29.36
N PRO A 17 2.50 7.95 29.95
CA PRO A 17 2.33 6.52 29.72
C PRO A 17 1.87 6.27 28.27
N ALA A 18 2.48 5.29 27.61
CA ALA A 18 2.17 4.98 26.22
C ALA A 18 2.00 3.48 25.99
N ARG A 19 1.08 3.14 25.08
CA ARG A 19 0.97 1.80 24.50
C ARG A 19 1.97 1.65 23.37
N ILE A 20 2.63 0.49 23.32
CA ILE A 20 3.57 0.14 22.27
C ILE A 20 2.81 -0.63 21.20
N LEU A 21 2.69 -0.04 20.02
CA LEU A 21 2.05 -0.65 18.87
C LEU A 21 3.11 -1.14 17.87
N VAL A 22 2.87 -2.33 17.32
CA VAL A 22 3.76 -2.99 16.37
C VAL A 22 3.03 -3.32 15.08
N GLY A 23 3.64 -2.99 13.95
CA GLY A 23 3.14 -3.34 12.62
C GLY A 23 4.29 -3.51 11.63
N ARG A 24 3.98 -3.42 10.33
CA ARG A 24 5.01 -3.33 9.29
C ARG A 24 4.74 -2.16 8.36
N TYR A 25 5.81 -1.52 7.90
CA TYR A 25 5.73 -0.57 6.81
C TYR A 25 5.23 -1.25 5.53
N LEU A 26 4.29 -0.61 4.82
CA LEU A 26 3.75 -1.15 3.57
C LEU A 26 4.82 -1.25 2.48
N SER A 27 5.72 -0.26 2.42
CA SER A 27 6.91 -0.31 1.59
C SER A 27 8.03 -1.02 2.33
N GLY A 28 8.76 -1.93 1.68
CA GLY A 28 9.91 -2.65 2.26
C GLY A 28 9.59 -3.69 3.35
N GLY A 29 8.43 -3.63 4.02
CA GLY A 29 7.98 -4.65 4.95
C GLY A 29 8.70 -4.70 6.30
N ALA A 30 9.57 -3.74 6.60
CA ALA A 30 10.24 -3.64 7.91
C ALA A 30 9.23 -3.45 9.04
N ILE A 31 9.55 -3.91 10.25
CA ILE A 31 8.71 -3.70 11.43
C ILE A 31 8.62 -2.18 11.73
N SER A 32 7.41 -1.73 12.05
CA SER A 32 7.13 -0.37 12.53
C SER A 32 6.77 -0.41 14.01
N ILE A 33 7.38 0.49 14.80
CA ILE A 33 7.10 0.70 16.21
C ILE A 33 6.54 2.11 16.40
N GLU A 34 5.39 2.19 17.05
CA GLU A 34 4.71 3.43 17.38
C GLU A 34 4.33 3.44 18.86
N LEU A 35 4.49 4.58 19.51
CA LEU A 35 4.02 4.82 20.87
C LEU A 35 2.79 5.71 20.77
N VAL A 36 1.70 5.31 21.40
CA VAL A 36 0.46 6.10 21.45
C VAL A 36 0.11 6.35 22.90
N SER A 37 -0.09 7.62 23.27
CA SER A 37 -0.52 8.00 24.61
C SER A 37 -1.81 7.29 25.00
N GLU A 38 -1.92 6.93 26.27
CA GLU A 38 -3.15 6.33 26.82
C GLU A 38 -4.25 7.36 27.04
N GLU A 39 -3.88 8.62 27.25
CA GLU A 39 -4.81 9.70 27.57
C GLU A 39 -5.31 10.42 26.31
N ASP A 40 -4.41 10.66 25.34
CA ASP A 40 -4.74 11.31 24.07
C ASP A 40 -4.18 10.50 22.89
N PRO A 41 -5.01 9.73 22.16
CA PRO A 41 -4.57 8.95 21.00
C PRO A 41 -3.98 9.79 19.85
N LEU A 42 -4.17 11.12 19.83
CA LEU A 42 -3.54 12.01 18.87
C LEU A 42 -2.08 12.31 19.22
N ASP A 43 -1.69 12.08 20.47
CA ASP A 43 -0.32 12.23 20.95
C ASP A 43 0.43 10.90 20.74
N ALA A 44 1.04 10.77 19.56
CA ALA A 44 1.70 9.57 19.08
C ALA A 44 3.09 9.86 18.51
N LEU A 45 3.99 8.89 18.68
CA LEU A 45 5.38 8.95 18.24
C LEU A 45 5.73 7.71 17.42
N VAL A 46 6.27 7.92 16.22
CA VAL A 46 6.87 6.83 15.45
C VAL A 46 8.33 6.62 15.89
N PHE A 47 8.60 5.50 16.56
CA PHE A 47 9.92 5.18 17.11
C PHE A 47 10.84 4.48 16.11
N SER A 48 10.28 3.85 15.07
CA SER A 48 11.04 3.20 14.00
C SER A 48 11.22 4.10 12.78
N THR A 49 12.14 3.71 11.89
CA THR A 49 12.23 4.25 10.53
C THR A 49 12.41 3.11 9.53
N ASN A 50 12.02 3.31 8.27
CA ASN A 50 12.11 2.28 7.25
C ASN A 50 13.28 2.52 6.30
N LEU A 51 14.38 1.78 6.51
CA LEU A 51 15.57 1.90 5.68
C LEU A 51 15.75 0.74 4.68
N VAL A 52 14.81 -0.21 4.65
CA VAL A 52 14.87 -1.35 3.70
C VAL A 52 14.87 -0.88 2.24
N PRO A 53 14.02 0.09 1.82
CA PRO A 53 14.08 0.63 0.45
C PRO A 53 15.44 1.27 0.11
N SER A 54 16.18 1.73 1.12
CA SER A 54 17.51 2.34 0.99
C SER A 54 18.65 1.31 1.15
N GLY A 55 18.34 0.01 1.18
CA GLY A 55 19.33 -1.07 1.19
C GLY A 55 19.64 -1.67 2.58
N ALA A 56 18.95 -1.26 3.65
CA ALA A 56 19.12 -1.89 4.95
C ALA A 56 18.69 -3.36 4.92
N ARG A 57 19.49 -4.25 5.53
CA ARG A 57 19.17 -5.67 5.66
C ARG A 57 18.76 -5.98 7.10
N LEU A 58 17.50 -6.34 7.26
CA LEU A 58 16.87 -6.69 8.54
C LEU A 58 16.38 -8.14 8.50
N ALA A 59 16.52 -8.84 9.61
CA ALA A 59 15.82 -10.10 9.84
C ALA A 59 14.30 -9.84 10.05
N PRO A 60 13.45 -10.88 9.95
CA PRO A 60 11.99 -10.71 10.04
C PRO A 60 11.50 -10.08 11.34
N ASP A 61 12.26 -10.23 12.43
CA ASP A 61 12.01 -9.73 13.79
C ASP A 61 12.78 -8.45 14.13
N GLU A 62 13.44 -7.83 13.14
CA GLU A 62 14.28 -6.65 13.33
C GLU A 62 13.69 -5.38 12.69
N PHE A 63 14.10 -4.23 13.23
CA PHE A 63 13.73 -2.90 12.73
C PHE A 63 14.84 -1.88 12.94
N ASN A 64 14.77 -0.80 12.17
CA ASN A 64 15.62 0.37 12.34
C ASN A 64 14.98 1.35 13.33
N VAL A 65 15.74 1.75 14.34
CA VAL A 65 15.33 2.71 15.38
C VAL A 65 15.62 4.12 14.92
N LYS A 66 14.65 5.01 15.07
CA LYS A 66 14.84 6.45 14.96
C LYS A 66 15.36 6.95 16.30
N SER A 67 16.64 6.82 16.61
CA SER A 67 17.22 7.16 17.93
C SER A 67 17.84 8.57 17.98
N TRP A 68 17.35 9.51 17.17
CA TRP A 68 17.85 10.89 17.13
C TRP A 68 17.22 11.72 18.25
N SER A 69 17.62 12.99 18.39
CA SER A 69 17.26 13.86 19.53
C SER A 69 15.76 13.87 19.89
N GLU A 70 14.86 13.82 18.90
CA GLU A 70 13.41 13.76 19.12
C GLU A 70 12.98 12.51 19.92
N ASN A 71 13.66 11.38 19.67
CA ASN A 71 13.27 10.06 20.15
C ASN A 71 14.25 9.46 21.18
N GLU A 72 15.41 10.06 21.35
CA GLU A 72 16.45 9.63 22.29
C GLU A 72 15.91 9.40 23.71
N PRO A 73 15.01 10.24 24.27
CA PRO A 73 14.44 10.02 25.60
C PRO A 73 13.64 8.71 25.76
N PHE A 74 13.19 8.09 24.67
CA PHE A 74 12.42 6.84 24.70
C PHE A 74 13.27 5.57 24.63
N VAL A 75 14.56 5.70 24.31
CA VAL A 75 15.47 4.56 24.12
C VAL A 75 15.58 3.73 25.41
N THR A 76 15.97 4.37 26.52
CA THR A 76 16.15 3.69 27.81
C THR A 76 14.84 3.08 28.33
N PRO A 77 13.70 3.80 28.36
CA PRO A 77 12.42 3.21 28.75
C PRO A 77 12.01 2.00 27.91
N LEU A 78 12.19 2.06 26.58
CA LEU A 78 11.80 0.95 25.71
C LEU A 78 12.67 -0.29 25.90
N LEU A 79 13.98 -0.14 26.09
CA LEU A 79 14.84 -1.27 26.43
C LEU A 79 14.49 -1.88 27.79
N ALA A 80 14.13 -1.03 28.78
CA ALA A 80 13.75 -1.48 30.12
C ALA A 80 12.46 -2.32 30.14
N THR A 81 11.59 -2.23 29.12
CA THR A 81 10.41 -3.10 29.00
C THR A 81 10.77 -4.58 28.83
N GLY A 82 11.98 -4.88 28.35
CA GLY A 82 12.40 -6.24 28.02
C GLY A 82 11.77 -6.82 26.75
N LEU A 83 10.96 -6.04 26.02
CA LEU A 83 10.32 -6.43 24.75
C LEU A 83 11.29 -6.36 23.56
N PHE A 84 12.30 -5.51 23.67
CA PHE A 84 13.26 -5.24 22.61
C PHE A 84 14.70 -5.56 23.03
N GLU A 85 15.54 -5.79 22.03
CA GLU A 85 16.98 -5.99 22.18
C GLU A 85 17.73 -5.09 21.19
N ASP A 86 18.72 -4.35 21.67
CA ASP A 86 19.68 -3.70 20.77
C ASP A 86 20.68 -4.74 20.25
N THR A 87 20.70 -4.94 18.93
CA THR A 87 21.58 -5.95 18.31
C THR A 87 23.05 -5.51 18.21
N GLY A 88 23.35 -4.25 18.55
CA GLY A 88 24.66 -3.63 18.36
C GLY A 88 24.96 -3.22 16.91
N ARG A 89 24.14 -3.65 15.93
CA ARG A 89 24.30 -3.24 14.54
C ARG A 89 23.70 -1.87 14.28
N ARG A 90 24.31 -1.12 13.35
CA ARG A 90 23.89 0.22 12.92
C ARG A 90 23.80 0.28 11.40
N VAL A 91 22.88 1.09 10.88
CA VAL A 91 22.76 1.41 9.46
C VAL A 91 22.94 2.91 9.29
N ARG A 92 23.83 3.31 8.38
CA ARG A 92 24.01 4.71 8.02
C ARG A 92 22.82 5.20 7.18
N CYS A 93 22.26 6.34 7.56
CA CYS A 93 21.20 7.02 6.82
C CYS A 93 21.53 8.51 6.73
N GLY A 94 22.18 8.91 5.63
CA GLY A 94 22.69 10.28 5.48
C GLY A 94 23.83 10.59 6.46
N PHE A 95 23.60 11.58 7.33
CA PHE A 95 24.54 12.06 8.34
C PHE A 95 24.36 11.41 9.73
N VAL A 96 23.38 10.50 9.86
CA VAL A 96 23.07 9.83 11.13
C VAL A 96 23.17 8.33 10.98
N GLU A 97 23.28 7.65 12.12
CA GLU A 97 23.16 6.19 12.20
C GLU A 97 21.82 5.81 12.83
N SER A 98 21.26 4.70 12.38
CA SER A 98 20.05 4.10 12.92
C SER A 98 20.38 2.74 13.51
N PRO A 99 20.18 2.53 14.82
CA PRO A 99 20.28 1.23 15.45
C PRO A 99 19.36 0.19 14.82
N ILE A 100 19.83 -1.05 14.73
CA ILE A 100 18.98 -2.20 14.45
C ILE A 100 18.61 -2.85 15.78
N TRP A 101 17.32 -2.87 16.08
CA TRP A 101 16.78 -3.58 17.25
C TRP A 101 15.96 -4.78 16.82
N ARG A 102 15.79 -5.72 17.74
CA ARG A 102 15.00 -6.94 17.59
C ARG A 102 13.81 -6.96 18.54
N VAL A 103 12.67 -7.43 18.05
CA VAL A 103 11.51 -7.79 18.88
C VAL A 103 11.75 -9.19 19.46
N LYS A 104 11.85 -9.32 20.79
CA LYS A 104 12.32 -10.56 21.42
C LYS A 104 11.32 -11.70 21.38
N ALA A 105 10.03 -11.41 21.50
CA ALA A 105 8.99 -12.44 21.52
C ALA A 105 8.43 -12.68 20.11
N PRO A 106 8.51 -13.90 19.55
CA PRO A 106 7.96 -14.20 18.23
C PRO A 106 6.47 -13.88 18.08
N ALA A 107 5.69 -14.02 19.17
CA ALA A 107 4.28 -13.66 19.20
C ALA A 107 4.01 -12.17 18.94
N HIS A 108 5.00 -11.31 19.17
CA HIS A 108 4.91 -9.87 18.96
C HIS A 108 5.43 -9.46 17.56
N VAL A 109 6.00 -10.39 16.79
CA VAL A 109 6.49 -10.14 15.44
C VAL A 109 5.31 -10.15 14.46
N PRO A 110 5.01 -9.04 13.78
CA PRO A 110 3.88 -8.95 12.88
C PRO A 110 4.13 -9.76 11.61
N SER A 111 3.08 -10.33 11.02
CA SER A 111 3.18 -11.13 9.79
C SER A 111 3.62 -10.30 8.58
N ALA A 112 4.66 -10.75 7.89
CA ALA A 112 5.12 -10.14 6.63
C ALA A 112 4.09 -10.35 5.49
N THR A 113 3.40 -11.49 5.49
CA THR A 113 2.39 -11.83 4.48
C THR A 113 1.22 -10.85 4.50
N THR A 114 0.71 -10.52 5.69
CA THR A 114 -0.41 -9.58 5.85
C THR A 114 -0.02 -8.18 5.38
N ALA A 115 1.22 -7.74 5.66
CA ALA A 115 1.70 -6.44 5.22
C ALA A 115 1.84 -6.34 3.70
N ARG A 116 2.38 -7.39 3.08
CA ARG A 116 2.50 -7.49 1.63
C ARG A 116 1.14 -7.47 0.94
N ALA A 117 0.18 -8.27 1.42
CA ALA A 117 -1.17 -8.28 0.87
C ALA A 117 -1.83 -6.89 0.95
N LYS A 118 -1.69 -6.18 2.08
CA LYS A 118 -2.21 -4.81 2.23
C LYS A 118 -1.52 -3.81 1.30
N ALA A 119 -0.19 -3.92 1.13
CA ALA A 119 0.57 -3.08 0.22
C ALA A 119 0.14 -3.31 -1.24
N HIS A 120 -0.03 -4.57 -1.64
CA HIS A 120 -0.56 -4.94 -2.96
C HIS A 120 -1.95 -4.36 -3.19
N ALA A 121 -2.89 -4.58 -2.26
CA ALA A 121 -4.26 -4.06 -2.36
C ALA A 121 -4.28 -2.52 -2.50
N THR A 122 -3.41 -1.82 -1.78
CA THR A 122 -3.30 -0.34 -1.86
C THR A 122 -2.76 0.09 -3.22
N LYS A 123 -1.70 -0.56 -3.72
CA LYS A 123 -1.12 -0.27 -5.02
C LYS A 123 -2.12 -0.55 -6.15
N LEU A 124 -2.83 -1.67 -6.05
CA LEU A 124 -3.84 -2.06 -7.02
C LEU A 124 -5.01 -1.07 -7.07
N ALA A 125 -5.48 -0.59 -5.92
CA ALA A 125 -6.54 0.42 -5.86
C ALA A 125 -6.15 1.71 -6.61
N VAL A 126 -4.90 2.16 -6.47
CA VAL A 126 -4.39 3.33 -7.22
C VAL A 126 -4.35 3.05 -8.72
N LEU A 127 -3.82 1.91 -9.13
CA LEU A 127 -3.75 1.54 -10.56
C LEU A 127 -5.15 1.47 -11.21
N ILE A 128 -6.13 0.93 -10.49
CA ILE A 128 -7.53 0.87 -10.95
C ILE A 128 -8.10 2.28 -11.10
N ALA A 129 -7.92 3.15 -10.09
CA ALA A 129 -8.43 4.53 -10.14
C ALA A 129 -7.78 5.36 -11.26
N ASP A 130 -6.48 5.18 -11.49
CA ASP A 130 -5.76 5.83 -12.59
C ASP A 130 -6.27 5.33 -13.96
N ALA A 131 -6.50 4.02 -14.11
CA ALA A 131 -7.03 3.42 -15.32
C ALA A 131 -8.43 3.95 -15.66
N GLU A 132 -9.32 4.04 -14.67
CA GLU A 132 -10.68 4.59 -14.83
C GLU A 132 -10.65 6.08 -15.16
N THR A 133 -9.77 6.83 -14.48
CA THR A 133 -9.59 8.27 -14.75
C THR A 133 -9.08 8.50 -16.17
N GLU A 134 -8.12 7.71 -16.64
CA GLU A 134 -7.59 7.81 -18.00
C GLU A 134 -8.64 7.39 -19.04
N ALA A 135 -9.38 6.31 -18.79
CA ALA A 135 -10.45 5.86 -19.69
C ALA A 135 -11.49 6.96 -19.93
N ALA A 136 -11.83 7.72 -18.88
CA ALA A 136 -12.78 8.83 -18.91
C ALA A 136 -12.26 10.12 -19.59
N ARG A 137 -10.97 10.22 -19.98
CA ARG A 137 -10.41 11.44 -20.60
C ARG A 137 -10.84 11.62 -22.06
N GLY A 138 -10.97 12.89 -22.46
CA GLY A 138 -11.26 13.30 -23.84
C GLY A 138 -12.62 12.82 -24.32
N CYS A 139 -12.67 12.16 -25.48
CA CYS A 139 -13.88 11.56 -26.04
C CYS A 139 -14.37 10.31 -25.28
N GLY A 140 -13.71 9.92 -24.18
CA GLY A 140 -14.04 8.76 -23.36
C GLY A 140 -15.30 8.91 -22.51
N GLN A 141 -16.13 9.92 -22.75
CA GLN A 141 -17.45 10.06 -22.13
C GLN A 141 -18.57 9.32 -22.89
N SER A 142 -18.28 8.74 -24.06
CA SER A 142 -19.20 7.75 -24.64
C SER A 142 -19.00 6.40 -23.95
N ASP A 143 -20.08 5.76 -23.51
CA ASP A 143 -20.06 4.51 -22.75
C ASP A 143 -19.22 3.41 -23.44
N VAL A 144 -19.31 3.29 -24.77
CA VAL A 144 -18.58 2.30 -25.58
C VAL A 144 -17.05 2.52 -25.54
N LEU A 145 -16.60 3.77 -25.72
CA LEU A 145 -15.17 4.09 -25.68
C LEU A 145 -14.61 4.01 -24.27
N TYR A 146 -15.38 4.39 -23.26
CA TYR A 146 -15.00 4.22 -21.86
C TYR A 146 -14.77 2.73 -21.54
N GLU A 147 -15.75 1.88 -21.86
CA GLU A 147 -15.71 0.46 -21.56
C GLU A 147 -14.56 -0.23 -22.27
N THR A 148 -14.36 0.05 -23.57
CA THR A 148 -13.22 -0.50 -24.32
C THR A 148 -11.88 -0.13 -23.69
N ARG A 149 -11.71 1.13 -23.27
CA ARG A 149 -10.45 1.61 -22.66
C ARG A 149 -10.22 1.02 -21.28
N VAL A 150 -11.26 0.95 -20.44
CA VAL A 150 -11.11 0.43 -19.08
C VAL A 150 -10.82 -1.06 -19.09
N GLN A 151 -11.44 -1.84 -19.97
CA GLN A 151 -11.17 -3.28 -20.12
C GLN A 151 -9.73 -3.52 -20.58
N ALA A 152 -9.26 -2.78 -21.58
CA ALA A 152 -7.86 -2.86 -22.03
C ALA A 152 -6.87 -2.47 -20.91
N ALA A 153 -7.18 -1.44 -20.13
CA ALA A 153 -6.35 -1.02 -19.01
C ALA A 153 -6.32 -2.07 -17.88
N TYR A 154 -7.46 -2.67 -17.54
CA TYR A 154 -7.54 -3.76 -16.57
C TYR A 154 -6.77 -5.00 -17.02
N ALA A 155 -6.87 -5.39 -18.30
CA ALA A 155 -6.07 -6.47 -18.86
C ALA A 155 -4.56 -6.19 -18.71
N SER A 156 -4.12 -4.95 -18.98
CA SER A 156 -2.73 -4.54 -18.78
C SER A 156 -2.29 -4.54 -17.30
N ILE A 157 -3.18 -4.22 -16.36
CA ILE A 157 -2.91 -4.33 -14.93
C ILE A 157 -2.70 -5.81 -14.55
N LEU A 158 -3.59 -6.70 -15.00
CA LEU A 158 -3.52 -8.12 -14.71
C LEU A 158 -2.27 -8.78 -15.31
N ASP A 159 -1.91 -8.42 -16.54
CA ASP A 159 -0.73 -8.95 -17.22
C ASP A 159 0.58 -8.63 -16.48
N ARG A 160 0.68 -7.40 -15.94
CA ARG A 160 1.84 -6.94 -15.15
C ARG A 160 1.83 -7.42 -13.70
N ALA A 161 0.77 -8.06 -13.23
CA ALA A 161 0.67 -8.53 -11.86
C ALA A 161 1.63 -9.71 -11.62
N PRO A 162 2.40 -9.72 -10.52
CA PRO A 162 3.22 -10.87 -10.15
C PRO A 162 2.37 -12.14 -10.01
N GLU A 163 2.93 -13.30 -10.37
CA GLU A 163 2.21 -14.59 -10.37
C GLU A 163 1.53 -14.88 -9.02
N ALA A 164 2.24 -14.64 -7.91
CA ALA A 164 1.73 -14.84 -6.56
C ALA A 164 0.55 -13.92 -6.17
N GLU A 165 0.32 -12.85 -6.91
CA GLU A 165 -0.72 -11.83 -6.65
C GLU A 165 -1.79 -11.79 -7.75
N ARG A 166 -1.62 -12.60 -8.81
CA ARG A 166 -2.45 -12.55 -10.02
C ARG A 166 -3.91 -12.92 -9.76
N ALA A 167 -4.15 -13.98 -8.97
CA ALA A 167 -5.50 -14.42 -8.63
C ALA A 167 -6.27 -13.36 -7.80
N GLU A 168 -5.61 -12.74 -6.83
CA GLU A 168 -6.21 -11.65 -6.04
C GLU A 168 -6.47 -10.41 -6.90
N THR A 169 -5.54 -10.10 -7.80
CA THR A 169 -5.64 -8.98 -8.74
C THR A 169 -6.84 -9.16 -9.67
N GLU A 170 -6.98 -10.33 -10.30
CA GLU A 170 -8.11 -10.65 -11.17
C GLU A 170 -9.44 -10.56 -10.40
N ALA A 171 -9.52 -11.14 -9.20
CA ALA A 171 -10.71 -11.07 -8.38
C ALA A 171 -11.13 -9.63 -8.02
N ALA A 172 -10.14 -8.75 -7.77
CA ALA A 172 -10.40 -7.33 -7.53
C ALA A 172 -10.87 -6.60 -8.80
N LEU A 173 -10.25 -6.87 -9.96
CA LEU A 173 -10.64 -6.29 -11.24
C LEU A 173 -12.05 -6.75 -11.65
N ARG A 174 -12.41 -8.02 -11.47
CA ARG A 174 -13.75 -8.54 -11.76
C ARG A 174 -14.84 -7.86 -10.92
N LYS A 175 -14.56 -7.53 -9.66
CA LYS A 175 -15.47 -6.72 -8.82
C LYS A 175 -15.68 -5.30 -9.35
N ARG A 176 -14.77 -4.80 -10.19
CA ARG A 176 -14.88 -3.52 -10.90
C ARG A 176 -15.48 -3.65 -12.30
N GLY A 177 -15.90 -4.85 -12.71
CA GLY A 177 -16.50 -5.11 -14.02
C GLY A 177 -15.52 -5.57 -15.08
N PHE A 178 -14.29 -5.98 -14.72
CA PHE A 178 -13.38 -6.60 -15.69
C PHE A 178 -13.96 -7.89 -16.27
N ASP A 179 -13.99 -7.97 -17.59
CA ASP A 179 -14.38 -9.14 -18.35
C ASP A 179 -13.20 -9.57 -19.25
N PRO A 180 -12.53 -10.70 -18.98
CA PRO A 180 -11.42 -11.16 -19.81
C PRO A 180 -11.86 -11.58 -21.22
N ASP A 181 -13.15 -11.88 -21.40
CA ASP A 181 -13.73 -12.27 -22.67
C ASP A 181 -14.41 -11.07 -23.36
N PHE A 182 -14.13 -9.84 -22.90
CA PHE A 182 -14.68 -8.62 -23.47
C PHE A 182 -14.31 -8.48 -24.95
N VAL A 183 -15.34 -8.34 -25.78
CA VAL A 183 -15.21 -8.02 -27.20
C VAL A 183 -15.72 -6.59 -27.40
N PRO A 184 -14.87 -5.65 -27.86
CA PRO A 184 -15.32 -4.30 -28.18
C PRO A 184 -16.45 -4.33 -29.21
N TYR A 185 -17.43 -3.45 -29.05
CA TYR A 185 -18.47 -3.30 -30.06
C TYR A 185 -17.86 -2.85 -31.39
N GLU A 186 -18.10 -3.64 -32.45
CA GLU A 186 -17.78 -3.29 -33.83
C GLU A 186 -19.08 -2.92 -34.55
N ALA A 187 -19.12 -1.69 -35.10
CA ALA A 187 -20.28 -1.23 -35.85
C ALA A 187 -20.47 -2.06 -37.12
N GLY A 188 -21.69 -2.52 -37.36
CA GLY A 188 -22.06 -3.25 -38.57
C GLY A 188 -22.02 -2.38 -39.83
N GLU A 189 -22.14 -3.01 -40.99
CA GLU A 189 -22.28 -2.28 -42.26
C GLU A 189 -23.52 -1.38 -42.21
N GLY A 190 -23.32 -0.07 -42.36
CA GLY A 190 -24.39 0.91 -42.26
C GLY A 190 -24.56 1.55 -40.88
N GLU A 191 -23.84 1.11 -39.84
CA GLU A 191 -23.92 1.66 -38.48
C GLU A 191 -22.82 2.69 -38.19
N CYS A 192 -23.17 3.71 -37.41
CA CYS A 192 -22.25 4.74 -36.96
C CYS A 192 -21.27 4.17 -35.92
N SER A 193 -19.96 4.29 -36.19
CA SER A 193 -18.90 3.83 -35.27
C SER A 193 -18.84 4.56 -33.92
N LEU A 194 -19.63 5.62 -33.74
CA LEU A 194 -19.66 6.42 -32.51
C LEU A 194 -20.89 6.11 -31.64
N THR A 195 -22.01 5.73 -32.26
CA THR A 195 -23.30 5.54 -31.57
C THR A 195 -23.86 4.13 -31.71
N GLY A 196 -23.38 3.34 -32.67
CA GLY A 196 -23.95 2.05 -33.05
C GLY A 196 -25.33 2.13 -33.71
N ILE A 197 -25.80 3.33 -34.05
CA ILE A 197 -27.08 3.55 -34.74
C ILE A 197 -26.83 3.58 -36.24
N TYR A 198 -27.75 3.05 -37.06
CA TYR A 198 -27.69 3.19 -38.51
C TYR A 198 -27.43 4.64 -38.94
N MET A 199 -26.51 4.83 -39.88
CA MET A 199 -25.97 6.13 -40.30
C MET A 199 -27.06 7.09 -40.80
N ASP A 200 -28.14 6.57 -41.39
CA ASP A 200 -29.32 7.32 -41.86
C ASP A 200 -30.21 7.85 -40.73
N CYS A 201 -30.11 7.27 -39.54
CA CYS A 201 -30.85 7.63 -38.34
C CYS A 201 -29.95 8.26 -37.26
N CYS A 202 -28.64 8.35 -37.51
CA CYS A 202 -27.67 8.67 -36.48
C CYS A 202 -27.66 10.18 -36.15
N PRO A 203 -27.94 10.59 -34.90
CA PRO A 203 -27.98 12.00 -34.50
C PRO A 203 -26.59 12.65 -34.35
N CYS A 204 -25.50 11.93 -34.65
CA CYS A 204 -24.13 12.41 -34.38
C CYS A 204 -23.64 13.48 -35.38
N GLY A 205 -24.38 13.74 -36.47
CA GLY A 205 -24.05 14.76 -37.46
C GLY A 205 -22.81 14.47 -38.33
N ARG A 206 -22.29 13.24 -38.34
CA ARG A 206 -21.08 12.85 -39.11
C ARG A 206 -21.38 12.16 -40.45
N HIS A 207 -22.64 11.81 -40.72
CA HIS A 207 -23.01 10.92 -41.82
C HIS A 207 -23.95 11.57 -42.85
N LEU A 208 -23.77 12.88 -43.09
CA LEU A 208 -24.49 13.65 -44.12
C LEU A 208 -23.90 13.43 -45.51
#